data_AF-A0A7C6NBY5-F1
#
_entry.id   AF-A0A7C6NBY5-F1
#
_cell.length_a   1.000
_cell.length_b   1.000
_cell.length_c   1.000
_cell.angle_alpha   90.00
_cell.angle_beta   90.00
_cell.angle_gamma   90.00
#
_symmetry.space_group_name_H-M   'P 1'
#
loop_
_entity.id
_entity.type
_entity.pdbx_description
1 polymer ?
#
loop_
_entity_poly.entity_id
_entity_poly.type
_entity_poly.pdbx_seq_one_letter_code
_entity_poly.pdbx_strand_id
1 'polypeptide(L)'
;MGEVYPFTPVKLFMGVLVANKESLTHLLSLLEEHYGEIEESSEPVEFSFSDYYDSEMGGRPWRLYIIFKEEIDPEQLASIKLHTNTLEEYFKVEGRRVVNLDPGIMGSASLILATTKNRS
;
A
#
# COMPACT_ATOMS: atom_id res chain seq x y z
N MET A 1 -17.98 32.58 10.88
CA MET A 1 -16.83 31.88 10.25
C MET A 1 -16.61 30.63 11.08
N GLY A 2 -16.53 29.44 10.47
CA GLY A 2 -16.31 28.20 11.23
C GLY A 2 -14.87 28.08 11.70
N GLU A 3 -14.64 27.48 12.86
CA GLU A 3 -13.30 27.14 13.34
C GLU A 3 -12.80 25.87 12.63
N VAL A 4 -11.53 25.88 12.22
CA VAL A 4 -10.87 24.71 11.63
C VAL A 4 -10.15 23.96 12.74
N TYR A 5 -10.42 22.66 12.85
CA TYR A 5 -9.71 21.77 13.76
C TYR A 5 -8.89 20.76 12.95
N PRO A 6 -7.65 20.44 13.38
CA PRO A 6 -6.87 19.40 12.73
C PRO A 6 -7.57 18.04 12.88
N PHE A 7 -7.36 17.17 11.90
CA PHE A 7 -7.81 15.78 12.01
C PHE A 7 -7.07 15.06 13.15
N THR A 8 -7.73 14.07 13.74
CA THR A 8 -7.04 13.13 14.63
C THR A 8 -6.06 12.28 13.79
N PRO A 9 -4.77 12.21 14.18
CA PRO A 9 -3.83 11.33 13.50
C PRO A 9 -4.30 9.86 13.50
N VAL A 10 -3.93 9.13 12.45
CA VAL A 10 -4.36 7.76 12.20
C VAL A 10 -3.18 6.90 11.75
N LYS A 11 -3.28 5.59 11.95
CA LYS A 11 -2.25 4.65 11.47
C LYS A 11 -2.30 4.52 9.96
N LEU A 12 -1.13 4.54 9.32
CA LEU A 12 -1.01 4.14 7.92
C LEU A 12 -1.01 2.61 7.83
N PHE A 13 -1.86 2.10 6.97
CA PHE A 13 -1.99 0.70 6.60
C PHE A 13 -1.70 0.56 5.11
N MET A 14 -1.13 -0.57 4.68
CA MET A 14 -0.96 -0.82 3.25
C MET A 14 -1.19 -2.29 2.91
N GLY A 15 -2.05 -2.52 1.92
CA GLY A 15 -2.13 -3.80 1.23
C GLY A 15 -1.05 -3.87 0.16
N VAL A 16 -0.27 -4.93 0.16
CA VAL A 16 0.84 -5.12 -0.78
C VAL A 16 0.63 -6.42 -1.55
N LEU A 17 0.75 -6.36 -2.88
CA LEU A 17 0.93 -7.54 -3.72
C LEU A 17 2.30 -7.47 -4.40
N VAL A 18 3.02 -8.59 -4.44
CA VAL A 18 4.29 -8.73 -5.17
C VAL A 18 4.30 -9.96 -6.06
N ALA A 19 4.87 -9.87 -7.26
CA ALA A 19 4.97 -11.00 -8.18
C ALA A 19 5.96 -12.07 -7.66
N ASN A 20 7.04 -11.64 -7.00
CA ASN A 20 8.05 -12.52 -6.42
C ASN A 20 8.44 -12.03 -5.02
N LYS A 21 8.84 -12.95 -4.13
CA LYS A 21 9.29 -12.63 -2.77
C LYS A 21 10.64 -11.93 -2.74
N GLU A 22 11.47 -12.10 -3.76
CA GLU A 22 12.81 -11.51 -3.85
C GLU A 22 12.78 -9.98 -3.82
N SER A 23 11.71 -9.37 -4.35
CA SER A 23 11.51 -7.92 -4.36
C SER A 23 11.05 -7.35 -3.01
N LEU A 24 10.61 -8.20 -2.06
CA LEU A 24 10.03 -7.73 -0.79
C LEU A 24 11.03 -6.94 0.04
N THR A 25 12.26 -7.45 0.22
CA THR A 25 13.24 -6.80 1.09
C THR A 25 13.54 -5.36 0.62
N HIS A 26 13.73 -5.18 -0.68
CA HIS A 26 13.97 -3.85 -1.25
C HIS A 26 12.73 -2.96 -1.15
N LEU A 27 11.55 -3.50 -1.47
CA LEU A 27 10.29 -2.77 -1.36
C LEU A 27 10.02 -2.28 0.07
N LEU A 28 10.15 -3.16 1.06
CA LEU A 28 9.91 -2.81 2.47
C LEU A 28 10.90 -1.74 2.94
N SER A 29 12.17 -1.83 2.58
CA SER A 29 13.16 -0.81 2.91
C SER A 29 12.79 0.57 2.34
N LEU A 30 12.31 0.65 1.09
CA LEU A 30 11.85 1.92 0.50
C LEU A 30 10.59 2.45 1.21
N LEU A 31 9.66 1.56 1.55
CA LEU A 31 8.46 1.95 2.28
C LEU A 31 8.80 2.51 3.67
N GLU A 32 9.77 1.91 4.36
CA GLU A 32 10.26 2.42 5.65
C GLU A 32 10.94 3.79 5.53
N GLU A 33 11.74 4.00 4.48
CA GLU A 33 12.38 5.29 4.21
C GLU A 33 11.34 6.41 3.99
N HIS A 34 10.23 6.10 3.32
CA HIS A 34 9.22 7.09 2.98
C HIS A 34 8.15 7.31 4.04
N TYR A 35 7.78 6.27 4.79
CA TYR A 35 6.59 6.27 5.65
C TYR A 35 6.88 5.97 7.12
N GLY A 36 8.13 5.65 7.47
CA GLY A 36 8.53 5.34 8.84
C GLY A 36 8.61 3.85 9.14
N GLU A 37 8.91 3.51 10.39
CA GLU A 37 9.15 2.13 10.84
C GLU A 37 7.91 1.25 10.60
N ILE A 38 8.09 0.05 10.05
CA ILE A 38 7.00 -0.93 9.99
C ILE A 38 6.83 -1.54 11.38
N GLU A 39 5.67 -1.29 12.00
CA GLU A 39 5.31 -1.82 13.32
C GLU A 39 4.89 -3.30 13.24
N GLU A 40 4.10 -3.64 12.22
CA GLU A 40 3.62 -4.99 12.00
C GLU A 40 3.56 -5.32 10.50
N SER A 41 3.93 -6.55 10.16
CA SER A 41 3.74 -7.13 8.83
C SER A 41 3.14 -8.52 8.97
N SER A 42 2.14 -8.82 8.15
CA SER A 42 1.66 -10.20 8.03
C SER A 42 2.67 -11.08 7.28
N GLU A 43 2.59 -12.39 7.48
CA GLU A 43 3.29 -13.35 6.62
C GLU A 43 2.81 -13.23 5.15
N PRO A 44 3.71 -13.30 4.15
CA PRO A 44 3.31 -13.30 2.75
C PRO A 44 2.55 -14.58 2.38
N VAL A 45 1.31 -14.42 1.92
CA VAL A 45 0.43 -15.52 1.48
C VAL A 45 0.18 -15.44 -0.01
N GLU A 46 0.12 -16.58 -0.70
CA GLU A 46 -0.20 -16.60 -2.12
C GLU A 46 -1.63 -16.10 -2.36
N PHE A 47 -1.79 -15.14 -3.28
CA PHE A 47 -3.08 -14.52 -3.58
C PHE A 47 -3.85 -15.39 -4.59
N SER A 48 -4.63 -16.33 -4.06
CA SER A 48 -5.43 -17.28 -4.86
C SER A 48 -6.90 -16.85 -5.06
N PHE A 49 -7.25 -15.62 -4.68
CA PHE A 49 -8.65 -15.18 -4.63
C PHE A 49 -9.21 -14.77 -6.00
N SER A 50 -8.33 -14.45 -6.96
CA SER A 50 -8.71 -14.07 -8.31
C SER A 50 -7.51 -14.20 -9.25
N ASP A 51 -7.75 -14.78 -10.43
CA ASP A 51 -6.75 -14.92 -11.49
C ASP A 51 -6.52 -13.59 -12.25
N TYR A 52 -7.21 -12.50 -11.86
CA TYR A 52 -7.10 -11.17 -12.50
C TYR A 52 -5.64 -10.67 -12.58
N TYR A 53 -4.84 -10.98 -11.56
CA TYR A 53 -3.43 -10.55 -11.51
C TYR A 53 -2.47 -11.51 -12.21
N ASP A 54 -2.88 -12.73 -12.52
CA ASP A 54 -1.98 -13.76 -13.05
C ASP A 54 -1.41 -13.34 -14.41
N SER A 55 -2.24 -12.78 -15.29
CA SER A 55 -1.79 -12.26 -16.58
C SER A 55 -1.00 -10.96 -16.49
N GLU A 56 -1.30 -10.11 -15.50
CA GLU A 56 -0.65 -8.80 -15.32
C GLU A 56 0.74 -8.92 -14.69
N MET A 57 0.90 -9.87 -13.76
CA MET A 57 2.09 -10.04 -12.91
C MET A 57 2.92 -11.29 -13.28
N GLY A 58 2.47 -12.08 -14.27
CA GLY A 58 3.20 -13.26 -14.76
C GLY A 58 3.04 -14.51 -13.90
N GLY A 59 2.03 -14.55 -13.03
CA GLY A 59 1.74 -15.63 -12.10
C GLY A 59 0.98 -15.13 -10.87
N ARG A 60 0.76 -16.03 -9.91
CA ARG A 60 0.05 -15.69 -8.67
C ARG A 60 0.90 -14.79 -7.78
N PRO A 61 0.45 -13.57 -7.45
CA PRO A 61 1.22 -12.70 -6.59
C PRO A 61 1.14 -13.15 -5.13
N TRP A 62 2.07 -12.68 -4.33
CA TRP A 62 2.07 -12.81 -2.87
C TRP A 62 1.45 -11.56 -2.27
N ARG A 63 0.54 -11.75 -1.32
CA ARG A 63 -0.09 -10.68 -0.55
C ARG A 63 0.48 -10.62 0.86
N LEU A 64 0.73 -9.40 1.32
CA LEU A 64 0.95 -9.08 2.72
C LEU A 64 0.27 -7.77 3.09
N TYR A 65 0.10 -7.55 4.38
CA TYR A 65 -0.38 -6.30 4.94
C TYR A 65 0.67 -5.74 5.88
N ILE A 66 0.86 -4.43 5.83
CA ILE A 66 1.80 -3.71 6.70
C ILE A 66 1.09 -2.58 7.43
N ILE A 67 1.51 -2.34 8.67
CA ILE A 67 1.10 -1.21 9.50
C ILE A 67 2.36 -0.47 9.90
N PHE A 68 2.34 0.85 9.72
CA PHE A 68 3.45 1.72 10.09
C PHE A 68 3.28 2.25 11.52
N LYS A 69 4.40 2.44 12.21
CA LYS A 69 4.43 2.90 13.59
C LYS A 69 3.98 4.35 13.70
N GLU A 70 4.45 5.20 12.81
CA GLU A 70 4.14 6.62 12.73
C GLU A 70 2.67 6.83 12.31
N GLU A 71 1.99 7.70 13.06
CA GLU A 71 0.66 8.18 12.69
C GLU A 71 0.78 9.30 11.66
N ILE A 72 -0.16 9.36 10.73
CA ILE A 72 -0.23 10.38 9.69
C ILE A 72 -1.48 11.24 9.86
N ASP A 73 -1.44 12.44 9.28
CA ASP A 73 -2.67 13.21 9.05
C ASP A 73 -3.49 12.51 7.94
N PRO A 74 -4.78 12.18 8.16
CA PRO A 74 -5.65 11.60 7.16
C PRO A 74 -5.64 12.30 5.79
N GLU A 75 -5.42 13.62 5.75
CA GLU A 75 -5.34 14.38 4.49
C GLU A 75 -4.20 13.91 3.57
N GLN A 76 -3.15 13.31 4.14
CA GLN A 76 -2.00 12.81 3.40
C GLN A 76 -2.31 11.54 2.59
N LEU A 77 -3.43 10.86 2.83
CA LEU A 77 -3.74 9.60 2.16
C LEU A 77 -3.76 9.74 0.63
N ALA A 78 -4.25 10.86 0.11
CA ALA A 78 -4.30 11.10 -1.34
C ALA A 78 -2.90 11.24 -1.95
N SER A 79 -2.00 12.01 -1.32
CA SER A 79 -0.62 12.18 -1.80
C SER A 79 0.18 10.87 -1.66
N ILE A 80 -0.05 10.12 -0.58
CA ILE A 80 0.52 8.78 -0.39
C ILE A 80 0.07 7.83 -1.50
N LYS A 81 -1.21 7.86 -1.92
CA LYS A 81 -1.66 7.05 -3.07
C LYS A 81 -0.96 7.44 -4.38
N LEU A 82 -0.74 8.73 -4.62
CA LEU A 82 0.00 9.17 -5.80
C LEU A 82 1.46 8.71 -5.75
N HIS A 83 2.11 8.83 -4.60
CA HIS A 83 3.49 8.37 -4.43
C HIS A 83 3.62 6.85 -4.59
N THR A 84 2.74 6.08 -3.97
CA THR A 84 2.74 4.61 -4.14
C THR A 84 2.53 4.20 -5.59
N ASN A 85 1.68 4.88 -6.37
CA ASN A 85 1.59 4.63 -7.82
C ASN A 85 2.93 4.87 -8.54
N THR A 86 3.70 5.90 -8.16
CA THR A 86 5.02 6.13 -8.75
C THR A 86 6.04 5.05 -8.37
N LEU A 87 5.96 4.52 -7.15
CA LEU A 87 6.78 3.37 -6.73
C LEU A 87 6.41 2.11 -7.53
N GLU A 88 5.12 1.83 -7.74
CA GLU A 88 4.70 0.70 -8.57
C GLU A 88 5.26 0.79 -10.00
N GLU A 89 5.29 1.98 -10.60
CA GLU A 89 5.90 2.21 -11.91
C GLU A 89 7.42 1.97 -11.88
N TYR A 90 8.11 2.42 -10.82
CA TYR A 90 9.54 2.20 -10.65
C TYR A 90 9.90 0.71 -10.60
N PHE A 91 9.08 -0.11 -9.96
CA PHE A 91 9.32 -1.56 -9.86
C PHE A 91 9.01 -2.34 -11.14
N LYS A 92 8.40 -1.74 -12.18
CA LYS A 92 8.02 -2.49 -13.39
C LYS A 92 9.22 -3.17 -14.05
N VAL A 93 9.00 -4.41 -14.48
CA VAL A 93 9.98 -5.20 -15.22
C VAL A 93 9.42 -5.49 -16.61
N GLU A 94 10.14 -5.07 -17.67
CA GLU A 94 9.69 -5.20 -19.06
C GLU A 94 8.26 -4.66 -19.30
N GLY A 95 7.92 -3.56 -18.62
CA GLY A 95 6.59 -2.93 -18.69
C GLY A 95 5.48 -3.67 -17.92
N ARG A 96 5.78 -4.81 -17.28
CA ARG A 96 4.84 -5.56 -16.45
C ARG A 96 4.87 -5.10 -15.00
N ARG A 97 3.69 -5.08 -14.37
CA ARG A 97 3.52 -4.71 -12.96
C ARG A 97 3.99 -5.87 -12.10
N VAL A 98 4.90 -5.60 -11.17
CA VAL A 98 5.40 -6.63 -10.23
C VAL A 98 5.12 -6.28 -8.77
N VAL A 99 4.63 -5.06 -8.51
CA VAL A 99 4.17 -4.60 -7.19
C VAL A 99 2.83 -3.88 -7.34
N ASN A 100 1.92 -4.11 -6.38
CA ASN A 100 0.72 -3.31 -6.15
C ASN A 100 0.74 -2.83 -4.69
N LEU A 101 0.53 -1.53 -4.48
CA LEU A 101 0.51 -0.84 -3.19
C LEU A 101 -0.83 -0.12 -3.03
N ASP A 102 -1.63 -0.59 -2.08
CA ASP A 102 -2.93 -0.01 -1.73
C ASP A 102 -2.86 0.59 -0.33
N PRO A 103 -2.46 1.88 -0.20
CA PRO A 103 -2.44 2.57 1.07
C PRO A 103 -3.85 2.85 1.60
N GLY A 104 -3.96 2.85 2.92
CA GLY A 104 -5.16 3.19 3.66
C GLY A 104 -4.86 3.74 5.04
N ILE A 105 -5.88 4.26 5.70
CA ILE A 105 -5.78 4.77 7.07
C ILE A 105 -6.65 3.96 8.01
N MET A 106 -6.12 3.70 9.20
CA MET A 106 -6.80 3.00 10.28
C MET A 106 -6.97 3.93 11.48
N GLY A 107 -8.21 4.30 11.74
CA GLY A 107 -8.64 4.96 12.98
C GLY A 107 -9.26 3.97 13.95
N SER A 108 -9.59 4.42 15.16
CA SER A 108 -10.13 3.56 16.23
C SER A 108 -11.39 2.77 15.87
N ALA A 109 -12.17 3.23 14.88
CA ALA A 109 -13.40 2.58 14.44
C ALA A 109 -13.53 2.44 12.92
N SER A 110 -12.47 2.66 12.14
CA SER A 110 -12.56 2.73 10.67
C SER A 110 -11.27 2.31 9.99
N LEU A 111 -11.40 1.65 8.84
CA LEU A 111 -10.33 1.38 7.90
C LEU A 111 -10.77 1.89 6.51
N ILE A 112 -10.00 2.83 5.94
CA ILE A 112 -10.30 3.47 4.65
C ILE A 112 -9.14 3.20 3.70
N LEU A 113 -9.43 2.67 2.50
CA LEU A 113 -8.42 2.43 1.46
C LEU A 113 -8.52 3.48 0.34
N ALA A 114 -7.37 3.98 -0.13
CA ALA A 114 -7.33 4.88 -1.28
C ALA A 114 -7.35 4.10 -2.60
N THR A 115 -8.12 4.59 -3.57
CA THR A 115 -8.13 4.02 -4.92
C THR A 115 -8.23 5.12 -5.97
N THR A 116 -7.51 4.95 -7.08
CA THR A 116 -7.62 5.80 -8.27
C THR A 116 -8.54 5.20 -9.33
N LYS A 117 -9.05 3.99 -9.10
CA LYS A 117 -9.95 3.30 -10.02
C LYS A 117 -11.38 3.77 -9.77
N ASN A 118 -12.06 4.25 -10.81
CA ASN A 118 -13.50 4.47 -10.74
C ASN A 118 -14.18 3.12 -10.50
N ARG A 119 -14.88 3.01 -9.37
CA ARG A 119 -15.79 1.91 -9.06
C ARG A 119 -17.21 2.45 -9.12
N SER A 120 -17.71 2.62 -10.34
CA SER A 120 -19.11 2.93 -10.64
C SER A 120 -19.80 1.68 -11.14
#